data_AF-A0A559JQL1-F1
#
_entry.id   AF-A0A559JQL1-F1
#
_cell.length_a   1.000
_cell.length_b   1.000
_cell.length_c   1.000
_cell.angle_alpha   90.00
_cell.angle_beta   90.00
_cell.angle_gamma   90.00
#
_symmetry.space_group_name_H-M   'P 1'
#
loop_
_entity.id
_entity.type
_entity.pdbx_description
1 polymer ?
#
loop_
_entity_poly.entity_id
_entity_poly.type
_entity_poly.pdbx_seq_one_letter_code
_entity_poly.pdbx_strand_id
1 'polypeptide(L)'
;MGKEVIFKKEDTFTSSSLILPTQSIEDLLEQCKEWIAAMEGGRVYGNNFAGKTCALNYVVQNLNQEYQGNLPIFTLLTRTSATNNEGAFWGEFLLDVGHALTAYSRDNRGRERFIRFLIYKGTMTVRKQIVLFIDGTHKLERTSLLWLNEAIGEIQKSRITVSLIMIGGMEVTKIIHFIRPNQLENIGYIKDNTHRFIGLKDVSEFTLLFKRLAILQGEDVNSFPAETMQVIYTMFLAIWKQHQRDLELPMNYLMISLTYFFSQYRQPLSIQHIEELIIKSILQSGFDEYSKNKGLSDTYGKQ
;
A
#
# COMPACT_ATOMS: atom_id res chain seq x y z
N MET A 1 -18.11 8.16 -13.94
CA MET A 1 -19.25 8.69 -13.16
C MET A 1 -19.08 8.15 -11.74
N GLY A 2 -18.38 8.88 -10.88
CA GLY A 2 -18.01 8.40 -9.53
C GLY A 2 -19.26 8.34 -8.65
N LYS A 3 -19.56 7.17 -8.08
CA LYS A 3 -20.62 7.04 -7.08
C LYS A 3 -20.12 7.63 -5.76
N GLU A 4 -20.85 8.59 -5.21
CA GLU A 4 -20.67 9.05 -3.84
C GLU A 4 -20.91 7.89 -2.89
N VAL A 5 -19.88 7.51 -2.13
CA VAL A 5 -20.02 6.60 -1.00
C VAL A 5 -20.56 7.40 0.18
N ILE A 6 -21.80 7.14 0.57
CA ILE A 6 -22.45 7.79 1.72
C ILE A 6 -22.01 7.05 2.99
N PHE A 7 -21.22 7.71 3.84
CA PHE A 7 -20.80 7.17 5.14
C PHE A 7 -21.75 7.64 6.24
N LYS A 8 -22.11 6.73 7.17
CA LYS A 8 -23.02 7.02 8.29
C LYS A 8 -22.23 7.36 9.57
N LYS A 9 -22.84 8.20 10.41
CA LYS A 9 -22.29 8.84 11.62
C LYS A 9 -21.91 7.89 12.78
N GLU A 10 -22.21 6.60 12.67
CA GLU A 10 -22.14 5.64 13.81
C GLU A 10 -20.94 4.68 13.75
N ASP A 11 -20.08 4.77 12.75
CA ASP A 11 -18.87 3.95 12.69
C ASP A 11 -17.81 4.54 13.64
N THR A 12 -17.46 3.82 14.70
CA THR A 12 -16.31 4.15 15.55
C THR A 12 -15.02 3.96 14.74
N PHE A 13 -14.52 5.05 14.17
CA PHE A 13 -13.37 5.06 13.26
C PHE A 13 -12.04 4.83 13.98
N THR A 14 -11.52 3.61 13.96
CA THR A 14 -10.08 3.38 14.11
C THR A 14 -9.40 3.69 12.77
N SER A 15 -8.36 4.54 12.75
CA SER A 15 -7.63 5.01 11.54
C SER A 15 -7.13 3.94 10.55
N SER A 16 -7.28 2.64 10.85
CA SER A 16 -6.85 1.51 10.02
C SER A 16 -7.86 1.07 8.94
N SER A 17 -9.13 1.48 9.00
CA SER A 17 -10.16 1.03 8.05
C SER A 17 -10.56 2.07 6.99
N LEU A 18 -10.24 3.35 7.22
CA LEU A 18 -10.65 4.42 6.33
C LEU A 18 -9.64 4.60 5.20
N ILE A 19 -10.02 4.21 3.98
CA ILE A 19 -9.24 4.51 2.77
C ILE A 19 -9.90 5.68 2.05
N LEU A 20 -9.22 6.82 2.07
CA LEU A 20 -9.61 7.98 1.27
C LEU A 20 -8.92 7.90 -0.09
N PRO A 21 -9.65 7.71 -1.20
CA PRO A 21 -9.04 7.68 -2.51
C PRO A 21 -8.37 9.02 -2.81
N THR A 22 -7.12 9.01 -3.22
CA THR A 22 -6.42 10.16 -3.81
C THR A 22 -6.24 9.92 -5.30
N GLN A 23 -5.88 10.94 -6.07
CA GLN A 23 -5.60 10.75 -7.50
C GLN A 23 -4.54 9.67 -7.73
N SER A 24 -3.48 9.64 -6.92
CA SER A 24 -2.45 8.59 -7.01
C SER A 24 -2.98 7.17 -6.75
N ILE A 25 -4.01 6.99 -5.92
CA ILE A 25 -4.65 5.69 -5.69
C ILE A 25 -5.48 5.29 -6.90
N GLU A 26 -6.21 6.24 -7.49
CA GLU A 26 -6.99 6.01 -8.72
C GLU A 26 -6.08 5.70 -9.91
N ASP A 27 -4.98 6.44 -10.08
CA ASP A 27 -3.97 6.21 -11.11
C ASP A 27 -3.38 4.79 -10.97
N LEU A 28 -3.11 4.34 -9.73
CA LEU A 28 -2.63 2.99 -9.48
C LEU A 28 -3.69 1.93 -9.82
N LEU A 29 -4.96 2.18 -9.48
CA LEU A 29 -6.06 1.27 -9.80
C LEU A 29 -6.19 1.09 -11.31
N GLU A 30 -6.22 2.19 -12.08
CA GLU A 30 -6.30 2.13 -13.54
C GLU A 30 -5.07 1.43 -14.14
N GLN A 31 -3.87 1.72 -13.63
CA GLN A 31 -2.66 1.03 -14.07
C GLN A 31 -2.72 -0.49 -13.81
N CYS A 32 -3.22 -0.90 -12.65
CA CYS A 32 -3.41 -2.32 -12.34
C CYS A 32 -4.45 -2.96 -13.26
N LYS A 33 -5.55 -2.27 -13.60
CA LYS A 33 -6.54 -2.77 -14.57
C LYS A 33 -5.92 -2.98 -15.95
N GLU A 34 -5.11 -2.03 -16.41
CA GLU A 34 -4.39 -2.16 -17.68
C GLU A 34 -3.49 -3.39 -17.71
N TRP A 35 -2.66 -3.60 -16.67
CA TRP A 35 -1.80 -4.78 -16.58
C TRP A 35 -2.61 -6.08 -16.53
N ILE A 36 -3.68 -6.11 -15.75
CA ILE A 36 -4.56 -7.29 -15.64
C ILE A 36 -5.23 -7.59 -16.98
N ALA A 37 -5.74 -6.57 -17.69
CA ALA A 37 -6.38 -6.72 -19.00
C ALA A 37 -5.38 -7.22 -20.06
N ALA A 38 -4.13 -6.75 -20.00
CA ALA A 38 -3.04 -7.20 -20.86
C ALA A 38 -2.47 -8.58 -20.47
N MET A 39 -3.01 -9.24 -19.43
CA MET A 39 -2.49 -10.51 -18.90
C MET A 39 -1.04 -10.40 -18.43
N GLU A 40 -0.65 -9.21 -17.97
CA GLU A 40 0.68 -8.89 -17.48
C GLU A 40 0.70 -8.67 -15.97
N GLY A 41 1.91 -8.44 -15.46
CA GLY A 41 2.16 -8.01 -14.09
C GLY A 41 2.91 -6.68 -14.09
N GLY A 42 3.33 -6.25 -12.92
CA GLY A 42 4.08 -5.01 -12.79
C GLY A 42 4.66 -4.80 -11.40
N ARG A 43 5.37 -3.69 -11.24
CA ARG A 43 6.08 -3.32 -10.02
C ARG A 43 5.71 -1.91 -9.60
N VAL A 44 5.10 -1.81 -8.43
CA VAL A 44 4.75 -0.54 -7.79
C VAL A 44 5.84 -0.20 -6.79
N TYR A 45 6.46 0.96 -6.97
CA TYR A 45 7.54 1.43 -6.10
C TYR A 45 7.32 2.87 -5.66
N GLY A 46 7.85 3.25 -4.52
CA GLY A 46 7.73 4.61 -4.00
C GLY A 46 8.35 4.74 -2.63
N ASN A 47 8.39 5.94 -2.06
CA ASN A 47 9.02 6.15 -0.76
C ASN A 47 8.27 5.40 0.36
N ASN A 48 9.01 5.06 1.41
CA ASN A 48 8.41 4.48 2.61
C ASN A 48 7.35 5.44 3.15
N PHE A 49 6.24 4.89 3.66
CA PHE A 49 5.12 5.66 4.20
C PHE A 49 4.33 6.52 3.20
N ALA A 50 4.61 6.43 1.90
CA ALA A 50 3.81 7.12 0.87
C ALA A 50 2.34 6.68 0.81
N GLY A 51 1.95 5.59 1.48
CA GLY A 51 0.57 5.08 1.49
C GLY A 51 0.33 3.86 0.59
N LYS A 52 1.39 3.22 0.09
CA LYS A 52 1.31 2.07 -0.84
C LYS A 52 0.43 0.91 -0.36
N THR A 53 0.55 0.48 0.90
CA THR A 53 -0.29 -0.60 1.47
C THR A 53 -1.76 -0.19 1.56
N CYS A 54 -2.04 1.07 1.89
CA CYS A 54 -3.41 1.61 1.88
C CYS A 54 -3.99 1.63 0.46
N ALA A 55 -3.19 2.08 -0.51
CA ALA A 55 -3.55 2.05 -1.92
C ALA A 55 -3.80 0.62 -2.43
N LEU A 56 -2.97 -0.34 -2.04
CA LEU A 56 -3.16 -1.75 -2.39
C LEU A 56 -4.51 -2.28 -1.88
N ASN A 57 -4.86 -2.01 -0.62
CA ASN A 57 -6.16 -2.42 -0.07
C ASN A 57 -7.33 -1.84 -0.87
N TYR A 58 -7.25 -0.57 -1.26
CA TYR A 58 -8.26 0.07 -2.11
C TYR A 58 -8.36 -0.59 -3.48
N VAL A 59 -7.22 -0.83 -4.13
CA VAL A 59 -7.14 -1.48 -5.44
C VAL A 59 -7.75 -2.87 -5.38
N VAL A 60 -7.35 -3.69 -4.40
CA VAL A 60 -7.87 -5.05 -4.22
C VAL A 60 -9.38 -5.04 -3.96
N GLN A 61 -9.89 -4.12 -3.14
CA GLN A 61 -11.33 -3.97 -2.91
C GLN A 61 -12.08 -3.63 -4.20
N ASN A 62 -11.61 -2.64 -4.97
CA ASN A 62 -12.23 -2.22 -6.22
C ASN A 62 -12.19 -3.31 -7.29
N LEU A 63 -11.05 -3.99 -7.45
CA LEU A 63 -10.94 -5.10 -8.41
C LEU A 63 -11.85 -6.27 -8.01
N ASN A 64 -11.94 -6.62 -6.73
CA ASN A 64 -12.86 -7.67 -6.28
C ASN A 64 -14.33 -7.31 -6.55
N GLN A 65 -14.71 -6.04 -6.37
CA GLN A 65 -16.05 -5.54 -6.70
C GLN A 65 -16.32 -5.56 -8.21
N GLU A 66 -15.33 -5.18 -9.03
CA GLU A 66 -15.43 -5.14 -10.48
C GLU A 66 -15.54 -6.56 -11.08
N TYR A 67 -14.70 -7.49 -10.63
CA TYR A 67 -14.65 -8.84 -11.17
C TYR A 67 -15.62 -9.82 -10.54
N GLN A 68 -16.22 -9.49 -9.38
CA GLN A 68 -17.28 -10.27 -8.72
C GLN A 68 -16.96 -11.78 -8.59
N GLY A 69 -15.70 -12.12 -8.32
CA GLY A 69 -15.23 -13.51 -8.20
C GLY A 69 -14.89 -14.22 -9.52
N ASN A 70 -15.09 -13.58 -10.68
CA ASN A 70 -14.67 -14.12 -12.00
C ASN A 70 -13.15 -14.00 -12.26
N LEU A 71 -12.42 -13.35 -11.35
CA LEU A 71 -10.97 -13.26 -11.34
C LEU A 71 -10.50 -13.52 -9.91
N PRO A 72 -9.72 -14.59 -9.64
CA PRO A 72 -9.15 -14.82 -8.33
C PRO A 72 -8.03 -13.80 -8.08
N ILE A 73 -8.18 -13.03 -7.00
CA ILE A 73 -7.23 -11.99 -6.60
C ILE A 73 -6.75 -12.32 -5.19
N PHE A 74 -5.42 -12.41 -5.02
CA PHE A 74 -4.81 -12.69 -3.73
C PHE A 74 -3.78 -11.62 -3.36
N THR A 75 -3.66 -11.33 -2.07
CA THR A 75 -2.61 -10.47 -1.52
C THR A 75 -1.70 -11.32 -0.65
N LEU A 76 -0.43 -11.37 -0.98
CA LEU A 76 0.61 -12.09 -0.28
C LEU A 76 1.45 -11.10 0.52
N LEU A 77 1.60 -11.35 1.82
CA LEU A 77 2.36 -10.52 2.72
C LEU A 77 3.70 -11.17 2.99
N THR A 78 4.77 -10.44 2.68
CA THR A 78 6.11 -10.90 3.03
C THR A 78 6.39 -10.57 4.50
N ARG A 79 6.77 -11.59 5.27
CA ARG A 79 7.07 -11.46 6.70
C ARG A 79 8.55 -11.66 6.94
N THR A 80 9.02 -11.13 8.06
CA THR A 80 10.41 -11.32 8.49
C THR A 80 10.49 -12.67 9.18
N SER A 81 11.12 -13.65 8.55
CA SER A 81 11.39 -14.95 9.18
C SER A 81 12.81 -14.97 9.74
N ALA A 82 12.99 -15.57 10.92
CA ALA A 82 14.31 -15.82 11.51
C ALA A 82 15.15 -16.81 10.68
N THR A 83 14.52 -17.61 9.81
CA THR A 83 15.20 -18.53 8.91
C THR A 83 14.58 -18.45 7.52
N ASN A 84 15.40 -18.19 6.49
CA ASN A 84 14.95 -18.20 5.10
C ASN A 84 14.92 -19.65 4.58
N ASN A 85 13.88 -20.40 4.95
CA ASN A 85 13.64 -21.76 4.45
C ASN A 85 12.36 -21.82 3.60
N GLU A 86 12.38 -22.68 2.59
CA GLU A 86 11.30 -22.78 1.58
C GLU A 86 9.94 -23.17 2.21
N GLY A 87 9.95 -24.03 3.24
CA GLY A 87 8.73 -24.45 3.94
C GLY A 87 8.02 -23.29 4.64
N ALA A 88 8.77 -22.43 5.34
CA ALA A 88 8.25 -21.23 5.98
C ALA A 88 7.70 -20.25 4.94
N PHE A 89 8.45 -20.01 3.86
CA PHE A 89 8.04 -19.13 2.76
C PHE A 89 6.68 -19.54 2.17
N TRP A 90 6.52 -20.82 1.79
CA TRP A 90 5.24 -21.29 1.25
C TRP A 90 4.14 -21.40 2.31
N GLY A 91 4.48 -21.67 3.56
CA GLY A 91 3.53 -21.68 4.67
C GLY A 91 2.85 -20.32 4.87
N GLU A 92 3.63 -19.24 4.80
CA GLU A 92 3.12 -17.86 4.87
C GLU A 92 2.21 -17.52 3.68
N PHE A 93 2.61 -17.89 2.46
CA PHE A 93 1.76 -17.63 1.28
C PHE A 93 0.48 -18.48 1.27
N LEU A 94 0.53 -19.71 1.80
CA LEU A 94 -0.67 -20.55 1.99
C LEU A 94 -1.65 -19.93 2.98
N LEU A 95 -1.14 -19.33 4.07
CA LEU A 95 -1.94 -18.55 5.01
C LEU A 95 -2.62 -17.37 4.30
N ASP A 96 -1.87 -16.62 3.50
CA ASP A 96 -2.35 -15.41 2.83
C ASP A 96 -3.43 -15.67 1.77
N VAL A 97 -3.36 -16.81 1.06
CA VAL A 97 -4.40 -17.19 0.10
C VAL A 97 -5.63 -17.85 0.77
N GLY A 98 -5.65 -17.95 2.10
CA GLY A 98 -6.76 -18.53 2.87
C GLY A 98 -6.87 -20.05 2.72
N HIS A 99 -5.76 -20.76 2.51
CA HIS A 99 -5.78 -22.22 2.39
C HIS A 99 -6.04 -22.89 3.75
N ALA A 100 -7.10 -23.70 3.88
CA ALA A 100 -7.59 -24.23 5.16
C ALA A 100 -6.57 -25.05 6.00
N LEU A 101 -5.51 -25.60 5.38
CA LEU A 101 -4.48 -26.42 6.05
C LEU A 101 -3.19 -25.65 6.33
N THR A 102 -3.28 -24.55 7.08
CA THR A 102 -2.14 -23.67 7.41
C THR A 102 -1.19 -24.26 8.46
N ALA A 103 -1.66 -25.22 9.26
CA ALA A 103 -0.98 -25.69 10.47
C ALA A 103 0.11 -26.77 10.27
N TYR A 104 0.46 -27.14 9.04
CA TYR A 104 1.46 -28.20 8.76
C TYR A 104 2.61 -27.72 7.85
N SER A 105 3.20 -26.56 8.14
CA SER A 105 4.24 -25.92 7.33
C SER A 105 5.68 -26.44 7.53
N ARG A 106 5.86 -27.62 8.16
CA ARG A 106 7.17 -28.32 8.18
C ARG A 106 7.33 -29.38 7.08
N ASP A 107 6.31 -29.57 6.25
CA ASP A 107 6.34 -30.52 5.14
C ASP A 107 6.85 -29.82 3.86
N ASN A 108 7.80 -30.44 3.16
CA ASN A 108 8.36 -30.00 1.87
C ASN A 108 7.29 -29.84 0.75
N ARG A 109 6.03 -30.20 1.00
CA ARG A 109 4.91 -30.08 0.05
C ARG A 109 4.21 -28.72 0.05
N GLY A 110 4.66 -27.73 0.83
CA GLY A 110 4.05 -26.38 0.87
C GLY A 110 3.92 -25.74 -0.51
N ARG A 111 4.99 -25.80 -1.31
CA ARG A 111 5.04 -25.34 -2.70
C ARG A 111 3.95 -25.97 -3.56
N GLU A 112 3.86 -27.29 -3.53
CA GLU A 112 2.90 -28.05 -4.33
C GLU A 112 1.47 -27.70 -3.96
N ARG A 113 1.17 -27.56 -2.67
CA ARG A 113 -0.17 -27.15 -2.21
C ARG A 113 -0.52 -25.75 -2.71
N PHE A 114 0.43 -24.81 -2.64
CA PHE A 114 0.22 -23.45 -3.12
C PHE A 114 -0.06 -23.43 -4.63
N ILE A 115 0.77 -24.14 -5.42
CA ILE A 115 0.60 -24.26 -6.87
C ILE A 115 -0.74 -24.90 -7.22
N ARG A 116 -1.08 -26.05 -6.61
CA ARG A 116 -2.35 -26.75 -6.86
C ARG A 116 -3.57 -25.90 -6.47
N PHE A 117 -3.49 -25.18 -5.36
CA PHE A 117 -4.55 -24.28 -4.93
C PHE A 117 -4.79 -23.16 -5.95
N LEU A 118 -3.72 -22.52 -6.42
CA LEU A 118 -3.84 -21.48 -7.43
C LEU A 118 -4.37 -22.05 -8.75
N ILE A 119 -3.83 -23.16 -9.26
CA ILE A 119 -4.36 -23.83 -10.46
C ILE A 119 -5.87 -24.11 -10.29
N TYR A 120 -6.29 -24.68 -9.16
CA TYR A 120 -7.71 -24.90 -8.89
C TYR A 120 -8.51 -23.59 -8.99
N LYS A 121 -8.10 -22.53 -8.30
CA LYS A 121 -8.79 -21.23 -8.34
C LYS A 121 -8.84 -20.63 -9.74
N GLY A 122 -7.74 -20.68 -10.49
CA GLY A 122 -7.69 -20.21 -11.87
C GLY A 122 -8.59 -21.01 -12.80
N THR A 123 -8.65 -22.34 -12.63
CA THR A 123 -9.49 -23.21 -13.47
C THR A 123 -10.99 -23.01 -13.23
N MET A 124 -11.40 -22.55 -12.04
CA MET A 124 -12.79 -22.21 -11.74
C MET A 124 -13.29 -20.96 -12.50
N THR A 125 -12.39 -20.20 -13.13
CA THR A 125 -12.76 -18.98 -13.87
C THR A 125 -12.68 -19.18 -15.37
N VAL A 126 -13.51 -18.44 -16.11
CA VAL A 126 -13.51 -18.44 -17.58
C VAL A 126 -12.21 -17.83 -18.12
N ARG A 127 -11.68 -16.79 -17.46
CA ARG A 127 -10.46 -16.09 -17.87
C ARG A 127 -9.19 -16.93 -17.78
N LYS A 128 -9.19 -18.02 -17.00
CA LYS A 128 -8.00 -18.83 -16.70
C LYS A 128 -6.82 -17.94 -16.27
N GLN A 129 -7.11 -16.95 -15.44
CA GLN A 129 -6.16 -15.94 -14.98
C GLN A 129 -6.25 -15.83 -13.45
N ILE A 130 -5.14 -15.48 -12.80
CA ILE A 130 -5.05 -15.16 -11.38
C ILE A 130 -4.23 -13.88 -11.21
N VAL A 131 -4.62 -13.03 -10.27
CA VAL A 131 -3.84 -11.86 -9.87
C VAL A 131 -3.22 -12.10 -8.50
N LEU A 132 -1.91 -11.91 -8.40
CA LEU A 132 -1.16 -11.99 -7.15
C LEU A 132 -0.54 -10.63 -6.87
N PHE A 133 -0.98 -10.00 -5.79
CA PHE A 133 -0.31 -8.85 -5.21
C PHE A 133 0.70 -9.32 -4.15
N ILE A 134 1.91 -8.76 -4.15
CA ILE A 134 2.90 -9.00 -3.10
C ILE A 134 3.25 -7.68 -2.44
N ASP A 135 2.96 -7.55 -1.15
CA ASP A 135 3.37 -6.39 -0.34
C ASP A 135 4.62 -6.70 0.50
N GLY A 136 5.42 -5.67 0.75
CA GLY A 136 6.63 -5.75 1.57
C GLY A 136 7.85 -6.34 0.86
N THR A 137 7.91 -6.27 -0.46
CA THR A 137 8.90 -6.98 -1.30
C THR A 137 10.38 -6.73 -0.95
N HIS A 138 10.71 -5.69 -0.19
CA HIS A 138 12.05 -5.49 0.41
C HIS A 138 12.54 -6.67 1.25
N LYS A 139 11.61 -7.52 1.73
CA LYS A 139 11.93 -8.74 2.50
C LYS A 139 12.17 -9.97 1.64
N LEU A 140 11.93 -9.89 0.32
CA LEU A 140 12.20 -11.01 -0.58
C LEU A 140 13.68 -11.05 -0.93
N GLU A 141 14.34 -12.09 -0.47
CA GLU A 141 15.70 -12.41 -0.89
C GLU A 141 15.69 -13.06 -2.27
N ARG A 142 16.87 -13.10 -2.91
CA ARG A 142 17.05 -13.70 -4.24
C ARG A 142 16.50 -15.13 -4.31
N THR A 143 16.75 -15.95 -3.30
CA THR A 143 16.28 -17.35 -3.25
C THR A 143 14.75 -17.42 -3.26
N SER A 144 14.08 -16.58 -2.47
CA SER A 144 12.62 -16.53 -2.40
C SER A 144 12.00 -16.05 -3.72
N LEU A 145 12.66 -15.11 -4.42
CA LEU A 145 12.26 -14.67 -5.75
C LEU A 145 12.38 -15.80 -6.80
N LEU A 146 13.40 -16.64 -6.70
CA LEU A 146 13.57 -17.80 -7.59
C LEU A 146 12.45 -18.83 -7.36
N TRP A 147 12.18 -19.19 -6.10
CA TRP A 147 11.06 -20.09 -5.77
C TRP A 147 9.73 -19.59 -6.30
N LEU A 148 9.44 -18.30 -6.15
CA LEU A 148 8.24 -17.68 -6.69
C LEU A 148 8.18 -17.74 -8.22
N ASN A 149 9.28 -17.41 -8.91
CA ASN A 149 9.32 -17.43 -10.37
C ASN A 149 9.12 -18.85 -10.93
N GLU A 150 9.70 -19.87 -10.30
CA GLU A 150 9.50 -21.26 -10.68
C GLU A 150 8.05 -21.72 -10.46
N ALA A 151 7.45 -21.40 -9.30
CA ALA A 151 6.07 -21.76 -9.02
C ALA A 151 5.08 -21.11 -10.00
N ILE A 152 5.32 -19.84 -10.38
CA ILE A 152 4.54 -19.18 -11.43
C ILE A 152 4.69 -19.93 -12.76
N GLY A 153 5.90 -20.33 -13.12
CA GLY A 153 6.12 -21.13 -14.33
C GLY A 153 5.36 -22.46 -14.34
N GLU A 154 5.29 -23.14 -13.20
CA GLU A 154 4.49 -24.37 -13.06
C GLU A 154 2.99 -24.13 -13.22
N ILE A 155 2.47 -23.02 -12.66
CA ILE A 155 1.06 -22.63 -12.83
C ILE A 155 0.76 -22.33 -14.30
N GLN A 156 1.65 -21.60 -14.98
CA GLN A 156 1.46 -21.24 -16.39
C GLN A 156 1.49 -22.44 -17.34
N LYS A 157 2.25 -23.50 -17.03
CA LYS A 157 2.18 -24.78 -17.77
C LYS A 157 0.78 -25.40 -17.76
N SER A 158 -0.04 -25.07 -16.77
CA SER A 158 -1.44 -25.52 -16.66
C SER A 158 -2.42 -24.61 -17.43
N ARG A 159 -1.92 -23.76 -18.33
CA ARG A 159 -2.70 -22.77 -19.11
C ARG A 159 -3.44 -21.75 -18.23
N ILE A 160 -2.87 -21.45 -17.05
CA ILE A 160 -3.36 -20.40 -16.16
C ILE A 160 -2.38 -19.22 -16.19
N THR A 161 -2.84 -18.07 -16.65
CA THR A 161 -2.06 -16.83 -16.63
C THR A 161 -1.95 -16.29 -15.22
N VAL A 162 -0.76 -15.81 -14.82
CA VAL A 162 -0.55 -15.15 -13.53
C VAL A 162 -0.11 -13.71 -13.74
N SER A 163 -0.93 -12.77 -13.30
CA SER A 163 -0.61 -11.34 -13.21
C SER A 163 0.02 -11.05 -11.86
N LEU A 164 1.36 -11.04 -11.80
CA LEU A 164 2.11 -10.75 -10.58
C LEU A 164 2.38 -9.24 -10.43
N ILE A 165 1.84 -8.63 -9.38
CA ILE A 165 2.02 -7.22 -9.07
C ILE A 165 2.77 -7.09 -7.74
N MET A 166 3.97 -6.52 -7.77
CA MET A 166 4.86 -6.42 -6.62
C MET A 166 4.88 -4.98 -6.09
N ILE A 167 4.71 -4.79 -4.78
CA ILE A 167 4.65 -3.49 -4.11
C ILE A 167 5.77 -3.37 -3.08
N GLY A 168 6.55 -2.30 -3.16
CA GLY A 168 7.61 -2.03 -2.19
C GLY A 168 8.25 -0.66 -2.31
N GLY A 169 9.44 -0.52 -1.73
CA GLY A 169 10.25 0.68 -1.81
C GLY A 169 10.98 0.81 -3.14
N MET A 170 11.93 1.73 -3.20
CA MET A 170 12.74 1.99 -4.41
C MET A 170 13.53 0.75 -4.87
N GLU A 171 13.85 -0.18 -3.96
CA GLU A 171 14.57 -1.42 -4.23
C GLU A 171 13.85 -2.38 -5.19
N VAL A 172 12.52 -2.27 -5.32
CA VAL A 172 11.71 -3.12 -6.21
C VAL A 172 12.13 -2.99 -7.67
N THR A 173 12.58 -1.79 -8.07
CA THR A 173 13.10 -1.52 -9.41
C THR A 173 14.29 -2.42 -9.76
N LYS A 174 15.05 -2.85 -8.74
CA LYS A 174 16.26 -3.66 -8.91
C LYS A 174 15.97 -5.17 -9.01
N ILE A 175 14.77 -5.62 -8.66
CA ILE A 175 14.40 -7.06 -8.57
C ILE A 175 14.71 -7.83 -9.87
N ILE A 176 14.51 -7.21 -11.04
CA ILE A 176 14.76 -7.85 -12.34
C ILE A 176 16.23 -8.25 -12.52
N HIS A 177 17.18 -7.47 -11.98
CA HIS A 177 18.60 -7.78 -12.07
C HIS A 177 18.95 -9.08 -11.31
N PHE A 178 18.21 -9.43 -10.27
CA PHE A 178 18.45 -10.65 -9.50
C PHE A 178 17.95 -11.93 -10.20
N ILE A 179 16.89 -11.79 -11.00
CA ILE A 179 16.19 -12.90 -11.66
C ILE A 179 16.70 -13.11 -13.09
N ARG A 180 17.23 -12.07 -13.74
CA ARG A 180 17.79 -12.12 -15.10
C ARG A 180 19.27 -11.73 -15.14
N PRO A 181 20.18 -12.45 -14.46
CA PRO A 181 21.58 -12.05 -14.39
C PRO A 181 22.29 -12.01 -15.76
N ASN A 182 21.81 -12.75 -16.78
CA ASN A 182 22.54 -12.92 -18.05
C ASN A 182 21.82 -12.41 -19.33
N GLN A 183 20.68 -11.72 -19.24
CA GLN A 183 19.88 -11.15 -20.38
C GLN A 183 19.53 -12.06 -21.59
N LEU A 184 20.06 -13.28 -21.70
CA LEU A 184 19.99 -14.12 -22.89
C LEU A 184 18.81 -15.09 -22.90
N GLU A 185 18.09 -15.24 -21.79
CA GLU A 185 16.93 -16.12 -21.72
C GLU A 185 15.74 -15.40 -21.07
N ASN A 186 14.60 -15.44 -21.77
CA ASN A 186 13.28 -14.94 -21.34
C ASN A 186 12.68 -15.78 -20.18
N ILE A 187 13.43 -16.04 -19.09
CA ILE A 187 13.01 -16.95 -18.00
C ILE A 187 12.13 -16.25 -16.94
N GLY A 188 11.99 -14.92 -17.00
CA GLY A 188 11.30 -14.18 -15.93
C GLY A 188 9.82 -13.94 -16.22
N TYR A 189 8.93 -14.53 -15.42
CA TYR A 189 7.50 -14.18 -15.39
C TYR A 189 7.24 -12.84 -14.69
N ILE A 190 8.25 -12.31 -14.01
CA ILE A 190 8.24 -10.94 -13.46
C ILE A 190 8.51 -9.95 -14.60
N LYS A 191 7.55 -9.05 -14.82
CA LYS A 191 7.55 -8.07 -15.91
C LYS A 191 8.29 -6.78 -15.54
N ASP A 192 8.79 -6.08 -16.56
CA ASP A 192 9.53 -4.82 -16.39
C ASP A 192 8.62 -3.60 -16.20
N ASN A 193 7.31 -3.75 -16.42
CA ASN A 193 6.30 -2.74 -16.16
C ASN A 193 6.47 -2.18 -14.74
N THR A 194 6.51 -0.86 -14.63
CA THR A 194 6.67 -0.16 -13.36
C THR A 194 5.68 0.98 -13.23
N HIS A 195 5.29 1.26 -11.99
CA HIS A 195 4.50 2.42 -11.63
C HIS A 195 5.09 3.04 -10.37
N ARG A 196 5.44 4.33 -10.43
CA ARG A 196 5.90 5.06 -9.25
C ARG A 196 4.69 5.57 -8.48
N PHE A 197 4.46 5.00 -7.31
CA PHE A 197 3.46 5.50 -6.39
C PHE A 197 4.01 6.68 -5.59
N ILE A 198 3.35 7.82 -5.74
CA ILE A 198 3.63 9.05 -5.00
C ILE A 198 2.41 9.35 -4.16
N GLY A 199 2.60 9.78 -2.91
CA GLY A 199 1.51 10.24 -2.04
C GLY A 199 0.88 11.55 -2.55
N LEU A 200 0.49 12.43 -1.63
CA LEU A 200 0.01 13.77 -2.02
C LEU A 200 1.10 14.58 -2.69
N LYS A 201 0.77 15.18 -3.84
CA LYS A 201 1.72 15.94 -4.68
C LYS A 201 1.72 17.43 -4.36
N ASP A 202 0.56 18.00 -4.06
CA ASP A 202 0.39 19.44 -3.89
C ASP A 202 -0.72 19.80 -2.88
N VAL A 203 -0.89 21.10 -2.66
CA VAL A 203 -1.90 21.64 -1.74
C VAL A 203 -3.33 21.40 -2.22
N SER A 204 -3.56 21.25 -3.53
CA SER A 204 -4.88 21.00 -4.09
C SER A 204 -5.33 19.58 -3.74
N GLU A 205 -4.45 18.59 -3.90
CA GLU A 205 -4.71 17.22 -3.47
C GLU A 205 -4.90 17.13 -1.94
N PHE A 206 -4.07 17.86 -1.17
CA PHE A 206 -4.23 17.94 0.29
C PHE A 206 -5.59 18.53 0.67
N THR A 207 -5.99 19.63 0.03
CA THR A 207 -7.28 20.29 0.25
C THR A 207 -8.42 19.32 0.01
N LEU A 208 -8.38 18.57 -1.09
CA LEU A 208 -9.40 17.57 -1.41
C LEU A 208 -9.46 16.47 -0.33
N LEU A 209 -8.31 15.95 0.09
CA LEU A 209 -8.22 14.95 1.15
C LEU A 209 -8.79 15.48 2.48
N PHE A 210 -8.39 16.70 2.87
CA PHE A 210 -8.83 17.35 4.09
C PHE A 210 -10.34 17.52 4.12
N LYS A 211 -10.94 18.01 3.02
CA LYS A 211 -12.39 18.17 2.90
C LYS A 211 -13.13 16.85 3.01
N ARG A 212 -12.62 15.79 2.37
CA ARG A 212 -13.20 14.44 2.48
C ARG A 212 -13.16 13.93 3.91
N LEU A 213 -12.03 14.10 4.59
CA LEU A 213 -11.87 13.69 5.98
C LEU A 213 -12.79 14.50 6.92
N ALA A 214 -12.91 15.81 6.71
CA ALA A 214 -13.83 16.67 7.48
C ALA A 214 -15.28 16.16 7.39
N ILE A 215 -15.77 15.86 6.17
CA ILE A 215 -17.12 15.32 5.96
C ILE A 215 -17.32 14.01 6.74
N LEU A 216 -16.32 13.12 6.71
CA LEU A 216 -16.38 11.85 7.42
C LEU A 216 -16.40 11.99 8.93
N GLN A 217 -15.73 13.01 9.46
CA GLN A 217 -15.75 13.35 10.88
C GLN A 217 -17.02 14.13 11.27
N GLY A 218 -17.93 14.40 10.32
CA GLY A 218 -19.17 15.13 10.55
C GLY A 218 -18.99 16.64 10.66
N GLU A 219 -17.86 17.16 10.20
CA GLU A 219 -17.54 18.59 10.21
C GLU A 219 -18.09 19.29 8.96
N ASP A 220 -18.50 20.56 9.11
CA ASP A 220 -18.86 21.39 7.97
C ASP A 220 -17.61 21.86 7.24
N VAL A 221 -17.45 21.48 5.98
CA VAL A 221 -16.31 21.85 5.15
C VAL A 221 -16.18 23.37 4.97
N ASN A 222 -17.31 24.09 4.94
CA ASN A 222 -17.31 25.54 4.77
C ASN A 222 -16.81 26.27 6.01
N SER A 223 -16.69 25.55 7.13
CA SER A 223 -16.17 26.07 8.39
C SER A 223 -14.64 26.21 8.40
N PHE A 224 -13.96 25.75 7.33
CA PHE A 224 -12.53 25.86 7.12
C PHE A 224 -12.20 26.77 5.92
N PRO A 225 -11.67 27.98 6.14
CA PRO A 225 -11.17 28.84 5.08
C PRO A 225 -10.06 28.16 4.25
N ALA A 226 -9.92 28.55 2.98
CA ALA A 226 -8.88 28.02 2.10
C ALA A 226 -7.47 28.30 2.65
N GLU A 227 -7.29 29.46 3.29
CA GLU A 227 -6.05 29.86 3.95
C GLU A 227 -5.67 28.90 5.06
N THR A 228 -6.65 28.37 5.81
CA THR A 228 -6.40 27.39 6.88
C THR A 228 -5.80 26.09 6.33
N MET A 229 -6.34 25.58 5.23
CA MET A 229 -5.82 24.35 4.59
C MET A 229 -4.41 24.57 4.02
N GLN A 230 -4.16 25.74 3.43
CA GLN A 230 -2.83 26.12 2.96
C GLN A 230 -1.83 26.19 4.12
N VAL A 231 -2.19 26.83 5.23
CA VAL A 231 -1.34 26.90 6.43
C VAL A 231 -1.05 25.51 6.98
N ILE A 232 -2.08 24.67 7.15
CA ILE A 232 -1.90 23.29 7.63
C ILE A 232 -0.92 22.55 6.73
N TYR A 233 -1.15 22.55 5.41
CA TYR A 233 -0.29 21.86 4.45
C TYR A 233 1.15 22.36 4.50
N THR A 234 1.35 23.69 4.48
CA THR A 234 2.69 24.30 4.53
C THR A 234 3.42 23.97 5.84
N MET A 235 2.71 23.94 6.97
CA MET A 235 3.29 23.53 8.25
C MET A 235 3.70 22.07 8.27
N PHE A 236 2.85 21.15 7.79
CA PHE A 236 3.20 19.74 7.66
C PHE A 236 4.44 19.56 6.79
N LEU A 237 4.50 20.23 5.64
CA LEU A 237 5.66 20.19 4.76
C LEU A 237 6.91 20.77 5.43
N ALA A 238 6.81 21.89 6.14
CA ALA A 238 7.94 22.52 6.81
C ALA A 238 8.52 21.62 7.89
N ILE A 239 7.66 21.07 8.76
CA ILE A 239 8.06 20.12 9.81
C ILE A 239 8.66 18.86 9.17
N TRP A 240 8.05 18.33 8.12
CA TRP A 240 8.58 17.15 7.43
C TRP A 240 9.97 17.40 6.79
N LYS A 241 10.15 18.51 6.08
CA LYS A 241 11.41 18.88 5.43
C LYS A 241 12.58 19.04 6.41
N GLN A 242 12.31 19.39 7.67
CA GLN A 242 13.36 19.48 8.69
C GLN A 242 13.93 18.10 9.05
N HIS A 243 13.17 17.02 8.88
CA HIS A 243 13.56 15.68 9.29
C HIS A 243 13.90 14.73 8.13
N GLN A 244 13.56 15.05 6.88
CA GLN A 244 13.93 14.23 5.71
C GLN A 244 14.30 15.07 4.48
N ARG A 245 15.18 14.52 3.63
CA ARG A 245 15.56 15.11 2.33
C ARG A 245 14.51 14.89 1.23
N ASP A 246 13.59 13.93 1.41
CA ASP A 246 12.55 13.63 0.44
C ASP A 246 11.32 14.54 0.62
N LEU A 247 10.81 15.07 -0.49
CA LEU A 247 9.67 15.98 -0.54
C LEU A 247 8.30 15.28 -0.39
N GLU A 248 8.26 13.96 -0.46
CA GLU A 248 7.00 13.20 -0.39
C GLU A 248 6.49 13.12 1.05
N LEU A 249 5.25 13.56 1.27
CA LEU A 249 4.62 13.53 2.60
C LEU A 249 4.34 12.09 3.04
N PRO A 250 4.63 11.75 4.32
CA PRO A 250 4.33 10.45 4.87
C PRO A 250 2.82 10.34 5.16
N MET A 251 2.10 9.67 4.28
CA MET A 251 0.63 9.61 4.34
C MET A 251 0.11 9.03 5.66
N ASN A 252 0.81 8.08 6.27
CA ASN A 252 0.40 7.51 7.56
C ASN A 252 0.38 8.56 8.68
N TYR A 253 1.45 9.34 8.82
CA TYR A 253 1.55 10.36 9.86
C TYR A 253 0.58 11.51 9.58
N LEU A 254 0.48 11.92 8.30
CA LEU A 254 -0.49 12.92 7.90
C LEU A 254 -1.92 12.52 8.29
N MET A 255 -2.33 11.29 7.98
CA MET A 255 -3.68 10.81 8.30
C MET A 255 -3.91 10.74 9.81
N ILE A 256 -2.96 10.25 10.60
CA ILE A 256 -3.09 10.21 12.07
C ILE A 256 -3.22 11.63 12.63
N SER A 257 -2.38 12.55 12.17
CA SER A 257 -2.40 13.93 12.62
C SER A 257 -3.68 14.66 12.23
N LEU A 258 -4.19 14.46 11.01
CA LEU A 258 -5.48 15.06 10.62
C LEU A 258 -6.65 14.48 11.43
N THR A 259 -6.68 13.17 11.69
CA THR A 259 -7.69 12.57 12.57
C THR A 259 -7.64 13.16 13.97
N TYR A 260 -6.44 13.34 14.53
CA TYR A 260 -6.28 14.00 15.83
C TYR A 260 -6.73 15.46 15.78
N PHE A 261 -6.34 16.20 14.73
CA PHE A 261 -6.75 17.58 14.51
C PHE A 261 -8.27 17.72 14.58
N PHE A 262 -9.02 16.91 13.83
CA PHE A 262 -10.48 16.94 13.86
C PHE A 262 -11.05 16.53 15.22
N SER A 263 -10.43 15.58 15.93
CA SER A 263 -10.90 15.18 17.28
C SER A 263 -10.81 16.30 18.33
N GLN A 264 -9.88 17.25 18.15
CA GLN A 264 -9.65 18.36 19.08
C GLN A 264 -10.22 19.68 18.57
N TYR A 265 -10.64 19.73 17.31
CA TYR A 265 -11.12 20.94 16.69
C TYR A 265 -12.42 21.39 17.37
N ARG A 266 -12.39 22.60 17.95
CA ARG A 266 -13.55 23.25 18.57
C ARG A 266 -13.68 24.63 17.91
N GLN A 267 -14.69 24.80 17.04
CA GLN A 267 -14.96 26.05 16.33
C GLN A 267 -15.14 27.25 17.29
N PRO A 268 -14.67 28.48 16.96
CA PRO A 268 -13.62 28.84 15.98
C PRO A 268 -12.24 29.00 16.66
N LEU A 269 -11.19 28.43 16.05
CA LEU A 269 -9.80 28.56 16.52
C LEU A 269 -9.08 29.71 15.83
N SER A 270 -8.25 30.47 16.57
CA SER A 270 -7.31 31.42 15.97
C SER A 270 -6.21 30.69 15.18
N ILE A 271 -5.51 31.38 14.27
CA ILE A 271 -4.38 30.80 13.51
C ILE A 271 -3.33 30.20 14.45
N GLN A 272 -2.97 30.89 15.54
CA GLN A 272 -2.05 30.37 16.56
C GLN A 272 -2.53 29.06 17.20
N HIS A 273 -3.82 28.92 17.47
CA HIS A 273 -4.36 27.66 18.00
C HIS A 273 -4.33 26.54 16.96
N ILE A 274 -4.54 26.86 15.68
CA ILE A 274 -4.39 25.89 14.59
C ILE A 274 -2.94 25.42 14.51
N GLU A 275 -1.97 26.33 14.61
CA GLU A 275 -0.54 26.00 14.62
C GLU A 275 -0.18 25.05 15.77
N GLU A 276 -0.58 25.39 17.01
CA GLU A 276 -0.35 24.55 18.18
C GLU A 276 -0.99 23.17 18.03
N LEU A 277 -2.21 23.12 17.48
CA LEU A 277 -2.93 21.88 17.30
C LEU A 277 -2.28 20.98 16.24
N ILE A 278 -1.78 21.56 15.14
CA ILE A 278 -1.01 20.82 14.13
C ILE A 278 0.24 20.23 14.77
N ILE A 279 1.01 21.02 15.52
CA ILE A 279 2.23 20.54 16.19
C ILE A 279 1.88 19.38 17.13
N LYS A 280 0.88 19.55 18.00
CA LYS A 280 0.40 18.48 18.89
C LYS A 280 -0.01 17.23 18.10
N SER A 281 -0.73 17.40 16.99
CA SER A 281 -1.21 16.30 16.16
C SER A 281 -0.08 15.51 15.47
N ILE A 282 1.01 16.19 15.11
CA ILE A 282 2.21 15.55 14.55
C ILE A 282 2.98 14.80 15.63
N LEU A 283 3.12 15.39 16.83
CA LEU A 283 3.75 14.70 17.95
C LEU A 283 2.98 13.43 18.34
N GLN A 284 1.64 13.51 18.37
CA GLN A 284 0.77 12.39 18.68
C GLN A 284 0.79 11.28 17.62
N SER A 285 1.22 11.57 16.39
CA SER A 285 1.35 10.52 15.36
C SER A 285 2.54 9.60 15.59
N GLY A 286 3.35 9.81 16.65
CA GLY A 286 4.59 9.07 16.90
C GLY A 286 5.72 9.47 15.93
N PHE A 287 5.58 10.59 15.24
CA PHE A 287 6.57 11.05 14.26
C PHE A 287 7.90 11.42 14.93
N ASP A 288 7.85 12.06 16.10
CA ASP A 288 9.06 12.47 16.84
C ASP A 288 9.87 11.27 17.35
N GLU A 289 9.19 10.19 17.78
CA GLU A 289 9.85 8.94 18.17
C GLU A 289 10.49 8.24 16.95
N TYR A 290 9.81 8.29 15.79
CA TYR A 290 10.37 7.78 14.53
C TYR A 290 11.59 8.59 14.07
N SER A 291 11.57 9.92 14.18
CA SER A 291 12.71 10.78 13.80
C SER A 291 13.90 10.55 14.74
N LYS A 292 13.67 10.49 16.06
CA LYS A 292 14.66 10.15 17.09
C LYS A 292 15.36 8.83 16.82
N ASN A 293 14.59 7.76 16.58
CA ASN A 293 15.11 6.40 16.38
C ASN A 293 15.94 6.24 15.08
N LYS A 294 15.81 7.16 14.12
CA LYS A 294 16.64 7.21 12.92
C LYS A 294 17.87 8.11 13.05
N GLY A 295 18.14 8.66 14.23
CA GLY A 295 19.24 9.61 14.47
C GLY A 295 18.98 10.99 13.85
N LEU A 296 17.71 11.42 13.75
CA LEU A 296 17.27 12.62 13.02
C LEU A 296 16.72 13.74 13.93
N SER A 297 17.03 13.76 15.23
CA SER A 297 16.53 14.81 16.13
C SER A 297 17.63 15.38 17.03
N ASP A 298 18.10 16.57 16.67
CA ASP A 298 18.71 17.52 17.61
C ASP A 298 18.10 18.88 17.30
N THR A 299 16.81 19.13 17.60
CA THR A 299 16.27 20.51 17.47
C THR A 299 14.95 20.86 18.13
N TYR A 300 14.33 20.03 18.97
CA TYR A 300 13.14 20.48 19.72
C TYR A 300 13.22 20.06 21.19
N GLY A 301 13.93 20.89 21.96
CA GLY A 301 14.07 20.75 23.40
C GLY A 301 14.63 21.98 24.11
N LYS A 302 14.59 23.18 23.50
CA LYS A 302 14.85 24.46 24.18
C LYS A 302 14.14 25.60 23.44
N GLN A 303 13.01 26.04 23.99
CA GLN A 303 12.65 27.45 24.18
C GLN A 303 11.53 27.53 25.21
#